data_AF-A0A6M3J6A5-F1
#
_entry.id   AF-A0A6M3J6A5-F1
#
_cell.length_a   1.000
_cell.length_b   1.000
_cell.length_c   1.000
_cell.angle_alpha   90.00
_cell.angle_beta   90.00
_cell.angle_gamma   90.00
#
_symmetry.space_group_name_H-M   'P 1'
#
loop_
_entity.id
_entity.type
_entity.pdbx_description
1 polymer ?
#
loop_
_entity_poly.entity_id
_entity_poly.type
_entity_poly.pdbx_seq_one_letter_code
_entity_poly.pdbx_strand_id
1 'polypeptide(L)'
;MARYCKKGVARDGNGKIISSATVSFYLAGTTTVASVYAASAGGVAVNSVASGTDGVFTAFFDDTDYYQSQLFKLVMSKSGYTSVTYDNVIVFPLGSLTIIAAVPSNSVGSNGDFLILEATGLHHLAWKAGDIWYTTVGGTTEGSAGAYTWESSI
;
A
#
# COMPACT_ATOMS: atom_id res chain seq x y z
N MET A 1 5.05 -17.85 -11.34
CA MET A 1 5.80 -16.63 -11.66
C MET A 1 4.86 -15.71 -12.42
N ALA A 2 4.27 -14.77 -11.70
CA ALA A 2 3.39 -13.76 -12.23
C ALA A 2 3.96 -12.38 -11.93
N ARG A 3 3.92 -11.50 -12.93
CA ARG A 3 4.36 -10.11 -12.77
C ARG A 3 3.18 -9.18 -12.62
N TYR A 4 3.27 -8.32 -11.61
CA TYR A 4 2.24 -7.38 -11.24
C TYR A 4 2.62 -5.99 -11.71
N CYS A 5 1.71 -5.36 -12.46
CA CYS A 5 1.93 -4.07 -13.07
C CYS A 5 1.63 -2.93 -12.09
N LYS A 6 2.63 -2.07 -11.84
CA LYS A 6 2.43 -0.75 -11.25
C LYS A 6 2.53 0.31 -12.33
N LYS A 7 1.43 1.04 -12.54
CA LYS A 7 1.34 2.17 -13.45
C LYS A 7 1.06 3.45 -12.69
N GLY A 8 1.64 4.55 -13.12
CA GLY A 8 1.38 5.88 -12.58
C GLY A 8 1.66 6.99 -13.60
N VAL A 9 1.38 8.23 -13.21
CA VAL A 9 1.63 9.42 -14.03
C VAL A 9 2.44 10.41 -13.23
N ALA A 10 3.57 10.85 -13.78
CA ALA A 10 4.42 11.88 -13.21
C ALA A 10 3.80 13.27 -13.46
N ARG A 11 3.54 14.00 -12.37
CA ARG A 11 2.93 15.34 -12.40
C ARG A 11 3.62 16.25 -11.41
N ASP A 12 3.62 17.55 -11.69
CA ASP A 12 4.04 18.57 -10.72
C ASP A 12 2.90 18.92 -9.74
N GLY A 13 3.18 19.79 -8.77
CA GLY A 13 2.18 20.26 -7.79
C GLY A 13 0.98 21.00 -8.39
N ASN A 14 1.07 21.42 -9.66
CA ASN A 14 -0.01 22.06 -10.40
C ASN A 14 -0.74 21.09 -11.35
N GLY A 15 -0.40 19.79 -11.31
CA GLY A 15 -1.00 18.76 -12.15
C GLY A 15 -0.43 18.69 -13.58
N LYS A 16 0.61 19.46 -13.92
CA LYS A 16 1.25 19.42 -15.24
C LYS A 16 2.05 18.13 -15.40
N ILE A 17 1.93 17.51 -16.56
CA ILE A 17 2.66 16.30 -16.92
C ILE A 17 4.17 16.53 -16.92
N ILE A 18 4.91 15.62 -16.29
CA ILE A 18 6.36 15.59 -16.28
C ILE A 18 6.85 14.39 -17.09
N SER A 19 7.37 14.64 -18.28
CA SER A 19 8.05 13.62 -19.08
C SER A 19 9.44 13.30 -18.54
N SER A 20 9.95 12.10 -18.80
CA SER A 20 11.34 11.69 -18.45
C SER A 20 11.70 11.92 -16.99
N ALA A 21 10.73 11.83 -16.07
CA ALA A 21 11.00 11.75 -14.65
C ALA A 21 11.52 10.34 -14.33
N THR A 22 12.55 10.26 -13.49
CA THR A 22 13.05 8.97 -13.00
C THR A 22 12.18 8.53 -11.82
N VAL A 23 11.65 7.31 -11.89
CA VAL A 23 10.93 6.66 -10.80
C VAL A 23 11.80 5.52 -10.29
N SER A 24 12.31 5.66 -9.06
CA SER A 24 13.16 4.68 -8.39
C SER A 24 12.36 3.88 -7.36
N PHE A 25 12.66 2.59 -7.23
CA PHE A 25 11.92 1.66 -6.39
C PHE A 25 12.76 1.10 -5.25
N TYR A 26 12.17 1.01 -4.06
CA TYR A 26 12.80 0.52 -2.84
C TYR A 26 11.82 -0.31 -2.01
N LEU A 27 12.32 -1.05 -1.02
CA LEU A 27 11.47 -1.63 0.03
C LEU A 27 10.98 -0.50 0.95
N ALA A 28 9.69 -0.56 1.33
CA ALA A 28 9.05 0.48 2.15
C ALA A 28 9.82 0.76 3.45
N GLY A 29 9.89 2.04 3.85
CA GLY A 29 10.62 2.47 5.05
C GLY A 29 12.14 2.32 5.02
N THR A 30 12.73 1.79 3.95
CA THR A 30 14.18 1.54 3.85
C THR A 30 14.84 2.30 2.69
N THR A 31 16.16 2.21 2.59
CA THR A 31 16.95 2.61 1.40
C THR A 31 17.33 1.43 0.51
N THR A 32 16.85 0.21 0.83
CA THR A 32 17.13 -1.00 0.07
C THR A 32 16.41 -0.93 -1.27
N VAL A 33 17.19 -1.01 -2.35
CA VAL A 33 16.68 -0.93 -3.72
C VAL A 33 15.86 -2.18 -4.06
N ALA A 34 14.74 -1.98 -4.74
CA ALA A 34 13.90 -3.06 -5.26
C ALA A 34 14.22 -3.34 -6.74
N SER A 35 14.42 -4.61 -7.06
CA SER A 35 14.36 -5.16 -8.42
C SER A 35 12.94 -5.06 -8.99
N VAL A 36 12.81 -4.43 -10.14
CA VAL A 36 11.58 -4.35 -10.96
C VAL A 36 11.92 -4.62 -12.41
N TYR A 37 10.92 -4.78 -13.27
CA TYR A 37 11.10 -5.08 -14.69
C TYR A 37 10.34 -4.09 -15.56
N ALA A 38 10.87 -3.80 -16.75
CA ALA A 38 10.23 -2.91 -17.72
C ALA A 38 9.13 -3.60 -18.55
N ALA A 39 9.02 -4.92 -18.48
CA ALA A 39 8.08 -5.73 -19.25
C ALA A 39 7.38 -6.79 -18.39
N SER A 40 6.19 -7.21 -18.84
CA SER A 40 5.38 -8.23 -18.18
C SER A 40 5.99 -9.63 -18.22
N ALA A 41 6.98 -9.88 -19.06
CA ALA A 41 7.75 -11.13 -19.12
C ALA A 41 9.16 -10.87 -19.66
N GLY A 42 10.13 -11.70 -19.24
CA GLY A 42 11.53 -11.61 -19.68
C GLY A 42 12.26 -10.35 -19.20
N GLY A 43 13.38 -10.03 -19.85
CA GLY A 43 14.20 -8.85 -19.53
C GLY A 43 15.04 -9.00 -18.26
N VAL A 44 15.82 -7.96 -17.96
CA VAL A 44 16.71 -7.89 -16.80
C VAL A 44 16.08 -7.02 -15.73
N ALA A 45 16.31 -7.39 -14.46
CA ALA A 45 15.91 -6.58 -13.33
C ALA A 45 16.59 -5.20 -13.39
N VAL A 46 15.80 -4.15 -13.20
CA VAL A 46 16.23 -2.76 -13.05
C VAL A 46 15.72 -2.24 -11.72
N ASN A 47 16.16 -1.05 -11.33
CA ASN A 47 15.74 -0.41 -10.07
C ASN A 47 14.99 0.91 -10.28
N SER A 48 14.84 1.32 -11.54
CA SER A 48 14.17 2.54 -11.91
C SER A 48 13.62 2.47 -13.33
N VAL A 49 12.61 3.28 -13.60
CA VAL A 49 12.04 3.50 -14.93
C VAL A 49 11.90 5.00 -15.19
N ALA A 50 11.87 5.40 -16.46
CA ALA A 50 11.57 6.78 -16.84
C ALA A 50 10.09 6.92 -17.21
N SER A 51 9.47 8.05 -16.90
CA SER A 51 8.16 8.40 -17.46
C SER A 51 8.25 8.74 -18.95
N GLY A 52 7.21 8.37 -19.70
CA GLY A 52 7.02 8.70 -21.10
C GLY A 52 6.72 10.18 -21.35
N THR A 53 6.46 10.54 -22.60
CA THR A 53 6.10 11.92 -22.99
C THR A 53 4.76 12.37 -22.43
N ASP A 54 3.86 11.42 -22.16
CA ASP A 54 2.59 11.58 -21.46
C ASP A 54 2.73 11.53 -19.93
N GLY A 55 3.97 11.43 -19.42
CA GLY A 55 4.29 11.30 -18.01
C GLY A 55 3.95 9.92 -17.43
N VAL A 56 3.46 8.98 -18.23
CA VAL A 56 3.12 7.64 -17.75
C VAL A 56 4.41 6.85 -17.52
N PHE A 57 4.48 6.17 -16.38
CA PHE A 57 5.50 5.15 -16.13
C PHE A 57 4.82 3.81 -15.84
N THR A 58 5.50 2.73 -16.21
CA THR A 58 5.07 1.36 -15.93
C THR A 58 6.25 0.55 -15.44
N ALA A 59 6.07 -0.18 -14.35
CA ALA A 59 7.03 -1.14 -13.82
C ALA A 59 6.33 -2.42 -13.40
N PHE A 60 7.03 -3.53 -13.47
CA PHE A 60 6.50 -4.86 -13.15
C PHE A 60 7.27 -5.47 -11.98
N PHE A 61 6.55 -6.08 -11.05
CA PHE A 61 7.08 -6.71 -9.84
C PHE A 61 6.80 -8.20 -9.89
N ASP A 62 7.82 -9.02 -9.68
CA ASP A 62 7.72 -10.47 -9.77
C ASP A 62 7.38 -11.10 -8.42
N ASP A 63 6.45 -12.06 -8.40
CA ASP A 63 6.03 -12.76 -7.17
C ASP A 63 7.06 -13.77 -6.66
N THR A 64 8.10 -14.05 -7.44
CA THR A 64 9.25 -14.84 -6.98
C THR A 64 10.31 -14.02 -6.26
N ASP A 65 10.34 -12.70 -6.49
CA ASP A 65 11.36 -11.81 -5.92
C ASP A 65 10.94 -11.27 -4.55
N TYR A 66 9.64 -11.28 -4.24
CA TYR A 66 9.08 -10.68 -3.03
C TYR A 66 7.91 -11.47 -2.48
N TYR A 67 7.67 -11.32 -1.17
CA TYR A 67 6.42 -11.75 -0.55
C TYR A 67 5.25 -10.89 -1.03
N GLN A 68 4.06 -11.49 -1.13
CA GLN A 68 2.84 -10.76 -1.56
C GLN A 68 2.44 -9.63 -0.59
N SER A 69 2.86 -9.68 0.67
CA SER A 69 2.64 -8.62 1.65
C SER A 69 3.69 -7.49 1.57
N GLN A 70 4.70 -7.60 0.71
CA GLN A 70 5.77 -6.61 0.61
C GLN A 70 5.21 -5.25 0.16
N LEU A 71 5.52 -4.22 0.95
CA LEU A 71 5.24 -2.83 0.61
C LEU A 71 6.47 -2.19 -0.02
N PHE A 72 6.24 -1.24 -0.93
CA PHE A 72 7.30 -0.57 -1.67
C PHE A 72 7.32 0.93 -1.44
N LYS A 73 8.48 1.53 -1.66
CA LYS A 73 8.66 2.98 -1.73
C LYS A 73 9.03 3.37 -3.15
N LEU A 74 8.33 4.39 -3.67
CA LEU A 74 8.58 4.99 -4.98
C LEU A 74 9.12 6.40 -4.76
N VAL A 75 10.27 6.70 -5.35
CA VAL A 75 10.84 8.05 -5.36
C VAL A 75 10.85 8.56 -6.80
N MET A 76 10.06 9.60 -7.05
CA MET A 76 10.00 10.26 -8.34
C MET A 76 10.83 11.54 -8.31
N SER A 77 11.78 11.65 -9.23
CA SER A 77 12.72 12.77 -9.31
C SER A 77 12.95 13.23 -10.74
N LYS A 78 13.08 14.53 -10.95
CA LYS A 78 13.56 15.14 -12.19
C LYS A 78 14.28 16.44 -11.87
N SER A 79 15.36 16.73 -12.58
CA SER A 79 16.07 18.01 -12.44
C SER A 79 15.10 19.18 -12.68
N GLY A 80 15.16 20.19 -11.82
CA GLY A 80 14.26 21.34 -11.84
C GLY A 80 12.89 21.12 -11.19
N TYR A 81 12.63 19.94 -10.61
CA TYR A 81 11.40 19.63 -9.88
C TYR A 81 11.72 19.14 -8.47
N THR A 82 10.84 19.44 -7.52
CA THR A 82 10.88 18.83 -6.18
C THR A 82 10.58 17.34 -6.30
N SER A 83 11.40 16.51 -5.66
CA SER A 83 11.18 15.06 -5.66
C SER A 83 9.98 14.70 -4.78
N VAL A 84 9.22 13.70 -5.21
CA VAL A 84 8.06 13.18 -4.48
C VAL A 84 8.34 11.74 -4.07
N THR A 85 8.05 11.42 -2.82
CA THR A 85 8.19 10.07 -2.27
C THR A 85 6.80 9.54 -1.89
N TYR A 86 6.51 8.33 -2.34
CA TYR A 86 5.36 7.54 -1.91
C TYR A 86 5.89 6.33 -1.17
N ASP A 87 5.59 6.23 0.13
CA ASP A 87 5.95 5.08 0.95
C ASP A 87 4.75 4.17 1.18
N ASN A 88 5.01 2.93 1.61
CA ASN A 88 3.99 1.91 1.90
C ASN A 88 3.04 1.61 0.71
N VAL A 89 3.59 1.59 -0.51
CA VAL A 89 2.84 1.34 -1.75
C VAL A 89 2.58 -0.16 -1.92
N ILE A 90 1.30 -0.51 -2.00
CA ILE A 90 0.83 -1.86 -2.34
C ILE A 90 0.93 -2.06 -3.87
N VAL A 91 1.47 -3.21 -4.26
CA VAL A 91 1.61 -3.63 -5.67
C VAL A 91 0.93 -4.97 -5.90
N PHE A 92 1.21 -5.95 -5.05
CA PHE A 92 0.53 -7.24 -5.12
C PHE A 92 -0.90 -7.10 -4.60
N PRO A 93 -1.88 -7.78 -5.22
CA PRO A 93 -3.22 -7.84 -4.67
C PRO A 93 -3.13 -8.53 -3.32
N LEU A 94 -3.61 -7.84 -2.28
CA LEU A 94 -3.90 -8.48 -1.00
C LEU A 94 -5.03 -9.47 -1.31
N GLY A 95 -4.81 -10.76 -1.05
CA GLY A 95 -5.80 -11.80 -1.35
C GLY A 95 -7.19 -11.41 -0.85
N SER A 96 -8.24 -11.83 -1.57
CA SER A 96 -9.62 -11.55 -1.20
C SER A 96 -9.85 -11.90 0.27
N LEU A 97 -10.19 -10.90 1.08
CA LEU A 97 -10.65 -11.12 2.44
C LEU A 97 -11.97 -11.88 2.34
N THR A 98 -11.94 -13.17 2.67
CA THR A 98 -13.18 -13.91 2.87
C THR A 98 -13.65 -13.57 4.27
N ILE A 99 -14.76 -12.82 4.39
CA ILE A 99 -15.47 -12.70 5.66
C ILE A 99 -16.04 -14.09 5.95
N ILE A 100 -15.35 -14.88 6.76
CA ILE A 100 -15.85 -16.18 7.23
C ILE A 100 -16.83 -15.86 8.37
N ALA A 101 -18.10 -15.72 7.98
CA ALA A 101 -19.28 -15.47 8.81
C ALA A 101 -19.45 -14.04 9.36
N ALA A 102 -20.52 -13.38 8.91
CA ALA A 102 -21.34 -12.62 9.85
C ALA A 102 -21.90 -13.64 10.84
N VAL A 103 -21.31 -13.75 12.04
CA VAL A 103 -21.92 -14.53 13.11
C VAL A 103 -23.28 -13.88 13.37
N PRO A 104 -24.43 -14.56 13.17
CA PRO A 104 -25.70 -14.02 13.63
C PRO A 104 -25.57 -13.92 15.15
N SER A 105 -25.50 -12.68 15.64
CA SER A 105 -25.34 -12.36 17.04
C SER A 105 -26.49 -12.96 17.86
N ASN A 106 -26.28 -14.11 18.48
CA ASN A 106 -27.12 -14.54 19.60
C ASN A 106 -26.40 -14.39 20.95
N SER A 107 -25.25 -13.70 21.00
CA SER A 107 -24.60 -13.29 22.25
C SER A 107 -23.71 -12.05 22.10
N VAL A 108 -24.17 -11.01 21.37
CA VAL A 108 -23.54 -9.68 21.48
C VAL A 108 -24.32 -8.93 22.55
N GLY A 109 -23.81 -8.98 23.79
CA GLY A 109 -24.41 -8.31 24.93
C GLY A 109 -24.39 -6.80 24.73
N SER A 110 -25.47 -6.25 24.18
CA SER A 110 -25.93 -4.86 24.27
C SER A 110 -24.97 -3.69 23.97
N ASN A 111 -23.71 -3.88 23.61
CA ASN A 111 -22.78 -2.76 23.33
C ASN A 111 -21.75 -3.11 22.24
N GLY A 112 -22.21 -3.27 20.99
CA GLY A 112 -21.37 -3.07 19.80
C GLY A 112 -20.09 -3.90 19.68
N ASP A 113 -20.05 -5.09 20.27
CA ASP A 113 -18.83 -5.89 20.33
C ASP A 113 -18.57 -6.65 19.02
N PHE A 114 -17.34 -6.54 18.48
CA PHE A 114 -16.91 -7.17 17.22
C PHE A 114 -15.66 -8.02 17.46
N LEU A 115 -15.76 -9.33 17.17
CA LEU A 115 -14.65 -10.28 17.29
C LEU A 115 -13.82 -10.26 15.99
N ILE A 116 -12.53 -9.91 16.07
CA ILE A 116 -11.57 -10.14 14.97
C ILE A 116 -10.89 -11.49 15.22
N LEU A 117 -11.24 -12.52 14.43
CA LEU A 117 -10.46 -13.76 14.41
C LEU A 117 -9.34 -13.63 13.37
N GLU A 118 -8.11 -13.60 13.90
CA GLU A 118 -6.83 -13.92 13.26
C GLU A 118 -6.65 -13.43 11.82
N ALA A 119 -6.17 -12.20 11.68
CA ALA A 119 -5.63 -11.74 10.41
C ALA A 119 -4.20 -11.23 10.61
N THR A 120 -3.25 -11.86 9.93
CA THR A 120 -1.84 -11.45 9.90
C THR A 120 -1.69 -10.27 8.94
N GLY A 121 -1.77 -9.03 9.44
CA GLY A 121 -1.58 -7.83 8.63
C GLY A 121 -1.92 -6.54 9.34
N LEU A 122 -1.51 -5.41 8.75
CA LEU A 122 -1.99 -4.07 9.14
C LEU A 122 -3.42 -3.90 8.62
N HIS A 123 -4.39 -3.83 9.52
CA HIS A 123 -5.79 -3.63 9.16
C HIS A 123 -6.21 -2.19 9.41
N HIS A 124 -6.86 -1.59 8.41
CA HIS A 124 -7.61 -0.36 8.58
C HIS A 124 -9.10 -0.76 8.54
N LEU A 125 -9.73 -0.90 9.71
CA LEU A 125 -11.18 -1.09 9.79
C LEU A 125 -11.83 0.25 10.10
N ALA A 126 -12.90 0.57 9.39
CA ALA A 126 -13.76 1.69 9.73
C ALA A 126 -15.20 1.17 9.92
N TRP A 127 -15.84 1.55 11.02
CA TRP A 127 -17.25 1.27 11.27
C TRP A 127 -17.97 2.52 11.77
N LYS A 128 -19.29 2.56 11.59
CA LYS A 128 -20.14 3.68 12.00
C LYS A 128 -21.04 3.23 13.15
N ALA A 129 -21.03 3.94 14.27
CA ALA A 129 -22.03 3.79 15.32
C ALA A 129 -22.69 5.14 15.59
N GLY A 130 -24.00 5.23 15.30
CA GLY A 130 -24.71 6.50 15.25
C GLY A 130 -24.17 7.39 14.13
N ASP A 131 -23.82 8.64 14.47
CA ASP A 131 -23.21 9.60 13.54
C ASP A 131 -21.68 9.67 13.62
N ILE A 132 -21.06 8.81 14.44
CA ILE A 132 -19.62 8.79 14.67
C ILE A 132 -18.98 7.67 13.85
N TRP A 133 -17.87 8.00 13.18
CA TRP A 133 -17.01 7.05 12.50
C TRP A 133 -15.86 6.66 13.43
N TYR A 134 -15.68 5.36 13.59
CA TYR A 134 -14.58 4.76 14.32
C TYR A 134 -13.62 4.16 13.30
N THR A 135 -12.32 4.34 13.53
CA THR A 135 -11.25 3.70 12.76
C THR A 135 -10.28 3.04 13.72
N THR A 136 -9.81 1.84 13.38
CA THR A 136 -8.70 1.20 14.07
C THR A 136 -7.63 0.82 13.06
N VAL A 137 -6.39 1.19 13.37
CA VAL A 137 -5.18 0.70 12.70
C VAL A 137 -4.50 -0.28 13.64
N GLY A 138 -4.71 -1.57 13.41
CA GLY A 138 -4.06 -2.63 14.17
C GLY A 138 -2.85 -3.17 13.41
N GLY A 139 -1.65 -3.04 14.00
CA GLY A 139 -0.46 -3.80 13.60
C GLY A 139 -0.11 -4.78 14.71
N THR A 140 0.08 -6.05 14.39
CA THR A 140 0.45 -7.07 15.37
C THR A 140 1.88 -6.82 15.85
N THR A 141 2.05 -6.36 17.09
CA THR A 141 3.16 -6.85 17.92
C THR A 141 2.55 -7.85 18.88
N GLU A 142 2.98 -9.10 18.79
CA GLU A 142 2.69 -10.09 19.83
C GLU A 142 3.18 -9.53 21.17
N GLY A 143 2.23 -9.14 22.03
CA GLY A 143 2.55 -8.66 23.36
C GLY A 143 1.77 -7.42 23.77
N SER A 144 0.75 -7.68 24.59
CA SER A 144 0.05 -6.72 25.45
C SER A 144 -0.93 -5.76 24.75
N ALA A 145 -2.21 -5.97 25.05
CA ALA A 145 -3.31 -5.08 24.71
C ALA A 145 -3.08 -3.68 25.29
N GLY A 146 -2.64 -2.75 24.46
CA GLY A 146 -2.69 -1.31 24.72
C GLY A 146 -3.76 -0.69 23.84
N ALA A 147 -4.93 -0.37 24.41
CA ALA A 147 -5.93 0.42 23.72
C ALA A 147 -5.41 1.85 23.53
N TYR A 148 -5.09 2.23 22.29
CA TYR A 148 -4.79 3.62 21.96
C TYR A 148 -6.07 4.30 21.47
N THR A 149 -6.79 4.95 22.38
CA THR A 149 -7.90 5.84 22.04
C THR A 149 -7.34 7.21 21.63
N TRP A 150 -7.44 7.56 20.35
CA TRP A 150 -7.31 8.96 19.92
C TRP A 150 -8.69 9.61 19.99
N GLU A 151 -8.92 10.47 20.98
CA GLU A 151 -10.03 11.42 20.93
C GLU A 151 -9.59 12.61 20.09
N SER A 152 -10.15 12.76 18.88
CA SER A 152 -10.15 14.06 18.21
C SER A 152 -11.44 14.78 18.57
N SER A 153 -11.36 15.73 19.51
CA SER A 153 -12.42 16.71 19.73
C SER A 153 -12.59 17.56 18.44
N ILE A 154 -13.85 17.73 18.01
CA ILE A 154 -14.26 18.68 16.96
C ILE A 154 -14.12 20.10 17.50
#